data_AF-A0A2H3J3R5-F1
#
_entry.id   AF-A0A2H3J3R5-F1
#
_cell.length_a   1.000
_cell.length_b   1.000
_cell.length_c   1.000
_cell.angle_alpha   90.00
_cell.angle_beta   90.00
_cell.angle_gamma   90.00
#
_symmetry.space_group_name_H-M   'P 1'
#
loop_
_entity.id
_entity.type
_entity.pdbx_description
1 polymer ?
#
loop_
_entity_poly.entity_id
_entity_poly.type
_entity_poly.pdbx_seq_one_letter_code
_entity_poly.pdbx_strand_id
1 'polypeptide(L)'
;MLRATEDDDTYFIFIGGRVDHAKIAQDRDELIRVLREGTGRSDIELGKVRWLSEYKPHIRMAEKFGQERVFVVGDAAHIHSPFGGQGLNSSVQDSINLGWKLSLVEKGVALPSLLSTYTEERLPVIAEVLKTSNRLFDEAVSSKSDGSTSEKAWHRGGPLNQLGVNYRWSSITIDDRFPREERPLDPYGIDRAPGPLRAGERAPDAPGLVKVSADPLPSKNTGQVGMNFSLFDIFRPSYHTVLIFDDNIERLEGTLRILRSYPSALIRSVIVLPHGPSVALPTERGDLTVIDGDGHAYQGYAVDAGTFTTVIVRPDGAVGGVITQPEGMKRYFTGIFSAITA
;
A
#
# COMPACT_ATOMS: atom_id res chain seq x y z
N MET A 1 10.24 -5.05 27.48
CA MET A 1 9.93 -3.73 26.87
C MET A 1 8.76 -3.15 27.63
N LEU A 2 8.84 -1.90 28.06
CA LEU A 2 7.77 -1.13 28.67
C LEU A 2 7.61 0.16 27.84
N ARG A 3 6.40 0.48 27.39
CA ARG A 3 6.11 1.71 26.63
C ARG A 3 4.74 2.27 27.01
N ALA A 4 4.58 3.59 26.93
CA ALA A 4 3.26 4.22 27.06
C ALA A 4 2.37 3.88 25.86
N THR A 5 1.06 3.94 26.07
CA THR A 5 0.02 3.84 25.03
C THR A 5 -0.56 5.22 24.70
N GLU A 6 -1.54 5.26 23.80
CA GLU A 6 -2.34 6.44 23.48
C GLU A 6 -3.25 6.89 24.63
N ASP A 7 -3.64 5.96 25.50
CA ASP A 7 -4.38 6.25 26.73
C ASP A 7 -3.42 6.69 27.84
N ASP A 8 -3.76 7.79 28.51
CA ASP A 8 -3.05 8.26 29.70
C ASP A 8 -2.97 7.16 30.78
N ASP A 9 -1.85 7.12 31.50
CA ASP A 9 -1.52 6.17 32.57
C ASP A 9 -1.65 4.68 32.17
N THR A 10 -1.67 4.39 30.87
CA THR A 10 -1.75 3.03 30.34
C THR A 10 -0.44 2.69 29.63
N TYR A 11 0.07 1.50 29.95
CA TYR A 11 1.37 1.05 29.47
C TYR A 11 1.27 -0.36 28.89
N PHE A 12 2.01 -0.57 27.80
CA PHE A 12 2.23 -1.88 27.22
C PHE A 12 3.52 -2.48 27.74
N ILE A 13 3.44 -3.71 28.25
CA ILE A 13 4.59 -4.48 28.73
C ILE A 13 4.73 -5.75 27.88
N PHE A 14 5.93 -5.97 27.35
CA PHE A 14 6.32 -7.23 26.72
C PHE A 14 7.41 -7.90 27.54
N ILE A 15 7.07 -9.07 28.10
CA ILE A 15 7.96 -9.92 28.89
C ILE A 15 8.37 -11.10 28.02
N GLY A 16 9.67 -11.37 27.97
CA GLY A 16 10.21 -12.54 27.31
C GLY A 16 11.53 -12.94 27.96
N GLY A 17 11.94 -14.19 27.78
CA GLY A 17 13.09 -14.78 28.44
C GLY A 17 12.76 -16.17 28.99
N ARG A 18 13.65 -16.73 29.80
CA ARG A 18 13.43 -18.04 30.46
C ARG A 18 12.64 -17.85 31.75
N VAL A 19 11.36 -17.54 31.62
CA VAL A 19 10.42 -17.37 32.73
C VAL A 19 9.20 -18.27 32.56
N ASP A 20 8.48 -18.54 33.65
CA ASP A 20 7.21 -19.26 33.60
C ASP A 20 6.08 -18.32 33.15
N HIS A 21 5.87 -18.25 31.84
CA HIS A 21 4.88 -17.38 31.22
C HIS A 21 3.44 -17.73 31.66
N ALA A 22 3.15 -19.01 31.91
CA ALA A 22 1.83 -19.45 32.35
C ALA A 22 1.55 -18.99 33.79
N LYS A 23 2.55 -19.08 34.67
CA LYS A 23 2.44 -18.56 36.04
C LYS A 23 2.30 -17.04 36.04
N ILE A 24 3.11 -16.31 35.27
CA ILE A 24 3.00 -14.84 35.14
C ILE A 24 1.59 -14.43 34.68
N ALA A 25 0.96 -15.22 33.81
CA ALA A 25 -0.37 -14.93 33.30
C ALA A 25 -1.49 -15.10 34.34
N GLN A 26 -1.26 -15.91 35.38
CA GLN A 26 -2.27 -16.28 36.39
C GLN A 26 -2.01 -15.66 37.76
N ASP A 27 -0.77 -15.25 38.04
CA ASP A 27 -0.32 -14.76 39.32
C ASP A 27 0.22 -13.33 39.19
N ARG A 28 -0.51 -12.39 39.80
CA ARG A 28 -0.17 -10.96 39.78
C ARG A 28 1.13 -10.66 40.51
N ASP A 29 1.43 -11.38 41.59
CA ASP A 29 2.65 -11.15 42.38
C ASP A 29 3.87 -11.65 41.59
N GLU A 30 3.72 -12.75 40.86
CA GLU A 30 4.73 -13.22 39.90
C GLU A 30 4.98 -12.20 38.78
N LEU A 31 3.92 -11.61 38.22
CA LEU A 31 4.03 -10.55 37.22
C LEU A 31 4.78 -9.32 37.77
N ILE A 32 4.48 -8.90 39.01
CA ILE A 32 5.18 -7.79 39.68
C ILE A 32 6.65 -8.14 39.93
N ARG A 33 6.94 -9.36 40.40
CA ARG A 33 8.31 -9.84 40.62
C ARG A 33 9.13 -9.74 39.33
N VAL A 34 8.61 -10.29 38.24
CA VAL A 34 9.29 -10.29 36.93
C VAL A 34 9.40 -8.89 36.36
N LEU A 35 8.41 -8.02 36.55
CA LEU A 35 8.50 -6.62 36.15
C LEU A 35 9.62 -5.89 36.88
N ARG A 36 9.72 -6.06 38.20
CA ARG A 36 10.78 -5.46 39.03
C ARG A 36 12.16 -5.97 38.64
N GLU A 37 12.29 -7.28 38.44
CA GLU A 37 13.54 -7.90 37.99
C GLU A 37 13.95 -7.40 36.60
N GLY A 38 13.01 -7.36 35.66
CA GLY A 38 13.28 -6.96 34.28
C GLY A 38 13.56 -5.47 34.09
N THR A 39 13.11 -4.62 35.02
CA THR A 39 13.30 -3.15 34.96
C THR A 39 14.36 -2.64 35.93
N GLY A 40 14.71 -3.42 36.97
CA GLY A 40 15.54 -2.97 38.08
C GLY A 40 14.87 -1.92 38.97
N ARG A 41 13.55 -1.73 38.87
CA ARG A 41 12.79 -0.66 39.53
C ARG A 41 11.73 -1.26 40.47
N SER A 42 11.86 -0.95 41.77
CA SER A 42 10.91 -1.41 42.80
C SER A 42 9.77 -0.43 43.08
N ASP A 43 9.92 0.82 42.63
CA ASP A 43 8.98 1.93 42.78
C ASP A 43 7.84 1.92 41.74
N ILE A 44 7.90 1.02 40.75
CA ILE A 44 6.80 0.85 39.80
C ILE A 44 5.64 0.13 40.50
N GLU A 45 4.52 0.83 40.66
CA GLU A 45 3.27 0.26 41.13
C GLU A 45 2.43 -0.21 39.94
N LEU A 46 2.19 -1.52 39.86
CA LEU A 46 1.31 -2.08 38.83
C LEU A 46 -0.13 -1.69 39.13
N GLY A 47 -0.80 -1.04 38.18
CA GLY A 47 -2.23 -0.74 38.25
C GLY A 47 -3.13 -1.94 37.89
N LYS A 48 -4.29 -1.64 37.32
CA LYS A 48 -5.21 -2.65 36.77
C LYS A 48 -4.65 -3.23 35.47
N VAL A 49 -4.54 -4.55 35.38
CA VAL A 49 -4.23 -5.24 34.12
C VAL A 49 -5.48 -5.22 33.24
N ARG A 50 -5.45 -4.45 32.14
CA ARG A 50 -6.57 -4.35 31.20
C ARG A 50 -6.66 -5.57 30.27
N TRP A 51 -5.51 -6.11 29.86
CA TRP A 51 -5.41 -7.27 28.97
C TRP A 51 -4.06 -7.97 29.19
N LEU A 52 -4.04 -9.30 29.07
CA LEU A 52 -2.84 -10.13 29.20
C LEU A 52 -3.00 -11.36 28.30
N SER A 53 -1.94 -11.70 27.57
CA SER A 53 -1.90 -12.91 26.75
C SER A 53 -0.49 -13.48 26.73
N GLU A 54 -0.40 -14.81 26.70
CA GLU A 54 0.81 -15.51 26.29
C GLU A 54 0.87 -15.50 24.76
N TYR A 55 2.05 -15.22 24.21
CA TYR A 55 2.29 -15.26 22.77
C TYR A 55 3.53 -16.11 22.47
N LYS A 56 3.36 -17.13 21.63
CA LYS A 56 4.45 -17.99 21.15
C LYS A 56 4.72 -17.68 19.68
N PRO A 57 5.90 -17.14 19.35
CA PRO A 57 6.20 -16.79 17.96
C PRO A 57 6.31 -18.07 17.12
N HIS A 58 5.53 -18.13 16.05
CA HIS A 58 5.68 -19.09 14.98
C HIS A 58 6.00 -18.34 13.69
N ILE A 59 6.86 -18.91 12.85
CA ILE A 59 7.26 -18.36 11.56
C ILE A 59 6.83 -19.37 10.51
N ARG A 60 5.77 -19.06 9.77
CA ARG A 60 5.15 -19.96 8.79
C ARG A 60 4.62 -19.16 7.62
N MET A 61 4.63 -19.75 6.43
CA MET A 61 4.05 -19.18 5.23
C MET A 61 3.54 -20.32 4.34
N ALA A 62 2.37 -20.13 3.74
CA ALA A 62 1.85 -21.03 2.72
C ALA A 62 2.67 -20.90 1.42
N GLU A 63 2.83 -22.01 0.70
CA GLU A 63 3.55 -22.02 -0.59
C GLU A 63 2.81 -21.25 -1.70
N LYS A 64 1.49 -21.13 -1.58
CA LYS A 64 0.61 -20.35 -2.46
C LYS A 64 -0.48 -19.69 -1.63
N PHE A 65 -0.90 -18.49 -2.00
CA PHE A 65 -1.96 -17.77 -1.27
C PHE A 65 -3.35 -17.98 -1.89
N GLY A 66 -3.40 -18.50 -3.10
CA GLY A 66 -4.63 -18.92 -3.75
C GLY A 66 -4.41 -20.11 -4.65
N GLN A 67 -5.41 -20.99 -4.70
CA GLN A 67 -5.48 -22.09 -5.65
C GLN A 67 -6.94 -22.22 -6.11
N GLU A 68 -7.13 -22.07 -7.41
CA GLU A 68 -8.45 -22.09 -8.06
C GLU A 68 -9.44 -21.11 -7.40
N ARG A 69 -10.36 -21.61 -6.57
CA ARG A 69 -11.43 -20.83 -5.95
C ARG A 69 -11.20 -20.56 -4.46
N VAL A 70 -10.11 -21.03 -3.89
CA VAL A 70 -9.81 -20.91 -2.46
C VAL A 70 -8.60 -20.02 -2.27
N PHE A 71 -8.73 -19.04 -1.38
CA PHE A 71 -7.71 -18.04 -1.08
C PHE A 71 -7.54 -17.95 0.44
N VAL A 72 -6.30 -17.74 0.88
CA VAL A 72 -5.94 -17.48 2.27
C VAL A 72 -5.28 -16.11 2.37
N VAL A 73 -5.63 -15.34 3.39
CA VAL A 73 -5.12 -13.97 3.62
C VAL A 73 -4.65 -13.82 5.06
N GLY A 74 -3.65 -12.96 5.29
CA GLY A 74 -3.16 -12.65 6.63
C GLY A 74 -2.64 -13.87 7.40
N ASP A 75 -2.96 -13.95 8.70
CA ASP A 75 -2.49 -15.01 9.60
C ASP A 75 -2.83 -16.45 9.14
N ALA A 76 -3.85 -16.63 8.28
CA ALA A 76 -4.16 -17.91 7.67
C ALA A 76 -3.12 -18.34 6.60
N ALA A 77 -2.46 -17.37 5.97
CA ALA A 77 -1.46 -17.57 4.94
C ALA A 77 -0.03 -17.45 5.47
N HIS A 78 0.20 -16.57 6.45
CA HIS A 78 1.54 -16.31 6.98
C HIS A 78 1.49 -15.84 8.43
N ILE A 79 2.40 -16.33 9.25
CA ILE A 79 2.60 -15.92 10.63
C ILE A 79 4.08 -15.60 10.77
N HIS A 80 4.40 -14.45 11.33
CA HIS A 80 5.77 -13.94 11.45
C HIS A 80 6.05 -13.44 12.87
N SER A 81 7.32 -13.23 13.17
CA SER A 81 7.74 -12.65 14.45
C SER A 81 7.08 -11.28 14.73
N PRO A 82 6.70 -10.99 15.98
CA PRO A 82 6.08 -9.72 16.34
C PRO A 82 7.06 -8.54 16.29
N PHE A 83 8.37 -8.79 16.18
CA PHE A 83 9.42 -7.76 16.25
C PHE A 83 9.37 -6.76 15.07
N GLY A 84 8.61 -7.06 14.01
CA GLY A 84 8.32 -6.10 12.94
C GLY A 84 7.00 -5.34 13.10
N GLY A 85 6.03 -5.81 13.90
CA GLY A 85 4.69 -5.19 13.99
C GLY A 85 3.85 -5.28 12.70
N GLN A 86 4.07 -6.31 11.88
CA GLN A 86 3.58 -6.35 10.49
C GLN A 86 2.27 -7.13 10.28
N GLY A 87 1.79 -7.91 11.26
CA GLY A 87 0.69 -8.88 11.05
C GLY A 87 -0.59 -8.30 10.49
N LEU A 88 -1.22 -7.42 11.27
CA LEU A 88 -2.45 -6.78 10.83
C LEU A 88 -2.23 -5.95 9.55
N ASN A 89 -1.11 -5.21 9.48
CA ASN A 89 -0.81 -4.34 8.33
C ASN A 89 -0.71 -5.13 7.02
N SER A 90 0.08 -6.22 7.01
CA SER A 90 0.21 -7.12 5.87
C SER A 90 -1.12 -7.83 5.55
N SER A 91 -1.87 -8.27 6.56
CA SER A 91 -3.17 -8.91 6.37
C SER A 91 -4.19 -8.00 5.68
N VAL A 92 -4.21 -6.71 6.06
CA VAL A 92 -5.07 -5.71 5.41
C VAL A 92 -4.62 -5.49 3.96
N GLN A 93 -3.32 -5.37 3.71
CA GLN A 93 -2.81 -5.20 2.34
C GLN A 93 -3.13 -6.41 1.45
N ASP A 94 -3.02 -7.63 1.97
CA ASP A 94 -3.38 -8.85 1.24
C ASP A 94 -4.87 -8.82 0.84
N SER A 95 -5.72 -8.44 1.79
CA SER A 95 -7.17 -8.35 1.60
C SER A 95 -7.54 -7.29 0.57
N ILE A 96 -6.90 -6.12 0.60
CA ILE A 96 -7.12 -5.05 -0.37
C ILE A 96 -6.65 -5.48 -1.76
N ASN A 97 -5.47 -6.11 -1.88
CA ASN A 97 -4.92 -6.59 -3.15
C ASN A 97 -5.83 -7.65 -3.82
N LEU A 98 -6.35 -8.59 -3.03
CA LEU A 98 -7.24 -9.64 -3.54
C LEU A 98 -8.66 -9.11 -3.81
N GLY A 99 -9.18 -8.24 -2.95
CA GLY A 99 -10.59 -7.84 -2.94
C GLY A 99 -11.08 -7.20 -4.23
N TRP A 100 -10.29 -6.30 -4.82
CA TRP A 100 -10.69 -5.66 -6.09
C TRP A 100 -10.66 -6.64 -7.26
N LYS A 101 -9.70 -7.58 -7.27
CA LYS A 101 -9.58 -8.61 -8.31
C LYS A 101 -10.76 -9.58 -8.26
N LEU A 102 -11.13 -10.03 -7.06
CA LEU A 102 -12.34 -10.84 -6.84
C LEU A 102 -13.58 -10.10 -7.31
N SER A 103 -13.74 -8.82 -6.96
CA SER A 103 -14.89 -8.00 -7.37
C SER A 103 -15.02 -7.93 -8.90
N LEU A 104 -13.92 -7.80 -9.64
CA LEU A 104 -13.96 -7.79 -11.10
C LEU A 104 -14.32 -9.15 -11.71
N VAL A 105 -13.78 -10.24 -11.17
CA VAL A 105 -14.09 -11.60 -11.65
C VAL A 105 -15.54 -11.95 -11.36
N GLU A 106 -16.04 -11.67 -10.16
CA GLU A 106 -17.43 -11.94 -9.77
C GLU A 106 -18.45 -11.09 -10.56
N LYS A 107 -18.07 -9.87 -10.96
CA LYS A 107 -18.87 -9.02 -11.87
C LYS A 107 -18.84 -9.51 -13.33
N GLY A 108 -18.04 -10.53 -13.65
CA GLY A 108 -17.90 -11.04 -15.01
C GLY A 108 -17.16 -10.10 -15.96
N VAL A 109 -16.38 -9.15 -15.44
CA VAL A 109 -15.61 -8.18 -16.25
C VAL A 109 -14.14 -8.55 -16.39
N ALA A 110 -13.62 -9.44 -15.54
CA ALA A 110 -12.26 -9.99 -15.64
C ALA A 110 -12.30 -11.52 -15.68
N LEU A 111 -11.32 -12.13 -16.37
CA LEU A 111 -11.13 -13.58 -16.33
C LEU A 111 -10.52 -14.04 -14.98
N PRO A 112 -10.79 -15.30 -14.54
CA PRO A 112 -10.22 -15.85 -13.31
C PRO A 112 -8.69 -15.82 -13.23
N SER A 113 -7.99 -15.76 -14.37
CA SER A 113 -6.53 -15.62 -14.43
C SER A 113 -6.02 -14.34 -13.75
N LEU A 114 -6.84 -13.30 -13.58
CA LEU A 114 -6.46 -12.13 -12.79
C LEU A 114 -6.15 -12.50 -11.33
N LEU A 115 -6.82 -13.52 -10.77
CA LEU A 115 -6.68 -13.90 -9.37
C LEU A 115 -5.32 -14.56 -9.07
N SER A 116 -4.64 -15.15 -10.06
CA SER A 116 -3.30 -15.73 -9.83
C SER A 116 -2.27 -14.65 -9.50
N THR A 117 -2.51 -13.40 -9.93
CA THR A 117 -1.64 -12.26 -9.61
C THR A 117 -1.60 -11.94 -8.12
N TYR A 118 -2.59 -12.38 -7.32
CA TYR A 118 -2.55 -12.21 -5.87
C TYR A 118 -1.35 -12.94 -5.24
N THR A 119 -1.14 -14.21 -5.62
CA THR A 119 0.03 -14.96 -5.15
C THR A 119 1.31 -14.40 -5.75
N GLU A 120 1.31 -14.07 -7.04
CA GLU A 120 2.45 -13.46 -7.73
C GLU A 120 2.96 -12.19 -7.02
N GLU A 121 2.04 -11.32 -6.60
CA GLU A 121 2.36 -10.03 -6.01
C GLU A 121 2.66 -10.11 -4.52
N ARG A 122 1.86 -10.85 -3.75
CA ARG A 122 1.91 -10.79 -2.28
C ARG A 122 2.90 -11.77 -1.67
N LEU A 123 3.11 -12.93 -2.27
CA LEU A 123 4.03 -13.93 -1.73
C LEU A 123 5.47 -13.40 -1.59
N PRO A 124 6.08 -12.73 -2.59
CA PRO A 124 7.42 -12.18 -2.43
C PRO A 124 7.52 -11.07 -1.37
N VAL A 125 6.48 -10.24 -1.23
CA VAL A 125 6.42 -9.20 -0.20
C VAL A 125 6.43 -9.84 1.19
N ILE A 126 5.57 -10.84 1.42
CA ILE A 126 5.49 -11.53 2.72
C ILE A 126 6.78 -12.31 3.03
N ALA A 127 7.41 -12.92 2.02
CA ALA A 127 8.70 -13.59 2.20
C ALA A 127 9.78 -12.61 2.73
N GLU A 128 9.81 -11.38 2.23
CA GLU A 128 10.76 -10.36 2.69
C GLU A 128 10.39 -9.84 4.11
N VAL A 129 9.10 -9.73 4.45
CA VAL A 129 8.64 -9.45 5.83
C VAL A 129 9.14 -10.50 6.81
N LEU A 130 8.98 -11.77 6.48
CA LEU A 130 9.43 -12.89 7.31
C LEU A 130 10.94 -12.83 7.53
N LYS A 131 11.71 -12.66 6.45
CA LYS A 131 13.16 -12.52 6.51
C LYS A 131 13.59 -11.34 7.39
N THR A 132 12.97 -10.17 7.20
CA THR A 132 13.30 -8.96 7.98
C THR A 132 12.91 -9.09 9.45
N SER A 133 11.71 -9.58 9.74
CA SER A 133 11.22 -9.76 11.12
C SER A 133 12.00 -10.82 11.90
N ASN A 134 12.46 -11.87 11.23
CA ASN A 134 13.33 -12.89 11.83
C ASN A 134 14.71 -12.33 12.15
N ARG A 135 15.32 -11.59 11.21
CA ARG A 135 16.61 -10.91 11.47
C ARG A 135 16.54 -10.01 12.70
N LEU A 136 15.48 -9.19 12.82
CA LEU A 136 15.28 -8.31 13.98
C LEU A 136 15.06 -9.10 15.28
N PHE A 137 14.37 -10.23 15.21
CA PHE A 137 14.20 -11.11 16.37
C PHE A 137 15.55 -11.68 16.83
N ASP A 138 16.35 -12.22 15.91
CA ASP A 138 17.65 -12.82 16.20
C ASP A 138 18.62 -11.77 16.78
N GLU A 139 18.62 -10.55 16.23
CA GLU A 139 19.40 -9.42 16.75
C GLU A 139 18.98 -9.06 18.18
N ALA A 140 17.67 -8.98 18.46
CA ALA A 140 17.15 -8.62 19.78
C ALA A 140 17.37 -9.71 20.83
N VAL A 141 17.36 -10.98 20.44
CA VAL A 141 17.70 -12.11 21.32
C VAL A 141 19.20 -12.11 21.62
N SER A 142 20.04 -11.88 20.60
CA SER A 142 21.50 -11.90 20.72
C SER A 142 22.01 -10.76 21.61
N SER A 143 21.50 -9.53 21.44
CA SER A 143 21.92 -8.38 22.27
C SER A 143 21.57 -8.55 23.75
N LYS A 144 20.52 -9.31 24.08
CA LYS A 144 20.22 -9.63 25.49
C LYS A 144 21.20 -10.63 26.10
N SER A 145 21.85 -11.45 25.27
CA SER A 145 22.75 -12.52 25.73
C SER A 145 24.18 -12.05 25.99
N ASP A 146 24.63 -10.99 25.30
CA ASP A 146 25.98 -10.43 25.45
C ASP A 146 26.05 -9.26 26.45
N GLY A 147 24.92 -8.89 27.06
CA GLY A 147 24.83 -7.78 28.01
C GLY A 147 24.88 -6.39 27.37
N SER A 148 24.86 -6.30 26.04
CA SER A 148 24.83 -5.02 25.32
C SER A 148 23.39 -4.52 25.14
N THR A 149 23.10 -3.29 25.55
CA THR A 149 21.88 -2.59 25.11
C THR A 149 22.09 -2.11 23.69
N SER A 150 21.88 -2.99 22.71
CA SER A 150 21.90 -2.59 21.31
C SER A 150 20.63 -1.77 21.00
N GLU A 151 20.72 -0.45 21.03
CA GLU A 151 19.69 0.44 20.47
C GLU A 151 19.36 0.07 19.01
N LYS A 152 20.34 -0.50 18.28
CA LYS A 152 20.18 -1.01 16.91
C LYS A 152 19.10 -2.09 16.78
N ALA A 153 18.93 -2.97 17.78
CA ALA A 153 17.87 -3.98 17.76
C ALA A 153 16.46 -3.38 17.85
N TRP A 154 16.35 -2.13 18.29
CA TRP A 154 15.09 -1.39 18.41
C TRP A 154 14.91 -0.30 17.33
N HIS A 155 15.94 -0.02 16.54
CA HIS A 155 15.84 0.87 15.39
C HIS A 155 15.08 0.19 14.25
N ARG A 156 13.80 0.56 14.14
CA ARG A 156 12.93 0.17 13.04
C ARG A 156 13.21 1.08 11.84
N GLY A 157 13.95 0.58 10.85
CA GLY A 157 14.21 1.31 9.61
C GLY A 157 12.97 1.50 8.73
N GLY A 158 13.10 2.32 7.69
CA GLY A 158 12.03 2.61 6.71
C GLY A 158 11.26 1.42 6.12
N PRO A 159 11.88 0.25 5.87
CA PRO A 159 11.16 -0.91 5.30
C PRO A 159 9.96 -1.39 6.12
N LEU A 160 10.02 -1.24 7.46
CA LEU A 160 8.93 -1.64 8.35
C LEU A 160 7.71 -0.72 8.26
N ASN A 161 7.83 0.45 7.63
CA ASN A 161 6.69 1.32 7.36
C ASN A 161 5.84 0.82 6.18
N GLN A 162 6.32 -0.19 5.44
CA GLN A 162 5.68 -0.77 4.25
C GLN A 162 5.37 0.25 3.12
N LEU A 163 5.94 1.45 3.16
CA LEU A 163 5.67 2.50 2.18
C LEU A 163 6.31 2.22 0.82
N GLY A 164 7.36 1.40 0.77
CA GLY A 164 8.05 1.01 -0.46
C GLY A 164 7.57 -0.31 -1.09
N VAL A 165 6.51 -0.92 -0.54
CA VAL A 165 5.91 -2.13 -1.12
C VAL A 165 5.55 -1.86 -2.58
N ASN A 166 6.02 -2.72 -3.48
CA ASN A 166 5.78 -2.60 -4.92
C ASN A 166 5.63 -3.96 -5.60
N TYR A 167 5.18 -3.93 -6.86
CA TYR A 167 4.81 -5.08 -7.69
C TYR A 167 5.39 -4.96 -9.10
N ARG A 168 6.61 -4.42 -9.25
CA ARG A 168 7.21 -4.14 -10.57
C ARG A 168 7.38 -5.38 -11.45
N TRP A 169 7.30 -6.58 -10.87
CA TRP A 169 7.34 -7.86 -11.59
C TRP A 169 5.96 -8.39 -12.02
N SER A 170 4.88 -7.81 -11.50
CA SER A 170 3.52 -8.32 -11.70
C SER A 170 3.11 -8.38 -13.17
N SER A 171 2.49 -9.49 -13.59
CA SER A 171 2.08 -9.70 -14.97
C SER A 171 1.02 -8.73 -15.49
N ILE A 172 0.42 -7.93 -14.61
CA ILE A 172 -0.60 -6.94 -14.93
C ILE A 172 -0.08 -5.49 -14.90
N THR A 173 1.22 -5.28 -14.71
CA THR A 173 1.82 -3.95 -14.83
C THR A 173 2.26 -3.67 -16.26
N ILE A 174 2.06 -2.42 -16.69
CA ILE A 174 2.50 -1.94 -18.01
C ILE A 174 3.18 -0.59 -17.85
N ASP A 175 4.42 -0.47 -18.27
CA ASP A 175 5.15 0.80 -18.24
C ASP A 175 5.82 1.00 -19.62
N ASP A 176 5.44 2.04 -20.35
CA ASP A 176 6.02 2.35 -21.66
C ASP A 176 7.45 2.90 -21.55
N ARG A 177 7.87 3.33 -20.36
CA ARG A 177 9.19 3.94 -20.12
C ARG A 177 10.21 2.92 -19.63
N PHE A 178 9.76 1.86 -18.94
CA PHE A 178 10.63 0.88 -18.32
C PHE A 178 10.15 -0.56 -18.54
N PRO A 179 11.04 -1.54 -18.75
CA PRO A 179 10.63 -2.93 -18.80
C PRO A 179 10.10 -3.41 -17.45
N ARG A 180 9.12 -4.32 -17.49
CA ARG A 180 8.66 -5.08 -16.32
C ARG A 180 9.81 -5.93 -15.78
N GLU A 181 9.90 -6.06 -14.46
CA GLU A 181 10.89 -6.94 -13.84
C GLU A 181 10.50 -8.41 -14.04
N GLU A 182 11.45 -9.28 -14.39
CA GLU A 182 11.15 -10.70 -14.61
C GLU A 182 10.97 -11.49 -13.31
N ARG A 183 11.45 -10.94 -12.19
CA ARG A 183 11.42 -11.57 -10.87
C ARG A 183 11.32 -10.50 -9.77
N PRO A 184 10.82 -10.85 -8.57
CA PRO A 184 10.73 -9.93 -7.43
C PRO A 184 12.12 -9.65 -6.86
N LEU A 185 12.79 -8.61 -7.38
CA LEU A 185 14.15 -8.26 -6.96
C LEU A 185 14.17 -7.49 -5.64
N ASP A 186 13.27 -6.52 -5.49
CA ASP A 186 13.22 -5.62 -4.33
C ASP A 186 11.76 -5.27 -4.00
N PRO A 187 11.05 -6.17 -3.28
CA PRO A 187 9.64 -5.99 -2.94
C PRO A 187 9.34 -4.74 -2.09
N TYR A 188 10.36 -4.11 -1.49
CA TYR A 188 10.23 -2.97 -0.58
C TYR A 188 10.93 -1.69 -1.08
N GLY A 189 11.58 -1.72 -2.25
CA GLY A 189 12.26 -0.56 -2.83
C GLY A 189 13.46 -0.06 -2.01
N ILE A 190 14.10 -0.93 -1.21
CA ILE A 190 15.14 -0.55 -0.23
C ILE A 190 16.50 -0.37 -0.89
N ASP A 191 16.82 -1.23 -1.84
CA ASP A 191 18.18 -1.38 -2.36
C ASP A 191 18.47 -0.44 -3.52
N ARG A 192 17.52 0.44 -3.87
CA ARG A 192 17.60 1.33 -5.02
C ARG A 192 17.67 2.81 -4.65
N ALA A 193 18.56 3.52 -5.32
CA ALA A 193 18.58 4.98 -5.31
C ALA A 193 17.23 5.54 -5.80
N PRO A 194 16.83 6.73 -5.33
CA PRO A 194 15.62 7.40 -5.80
C PRO A 194 15.63 7.49 -7.33
N GLY A 195 14.58 7.00 -7.97
CA GLY A 195 14.39 7.01 -9.41
C GLY A 195 12.99 7.50 -9.76
N PRO A 196 12.69 7.68 -11.06
CA PRO A 196 11.34 8.01 -11.49
C PRO A 196 10.36 6.90 -11.07
N LEU A 197 9.14 7.30 -10.74
CA LEU A 197 8.03 6.38 -10.44
C LEU A 197 7.91 5.30 -11.52
N ARG A 198 7.69 4.04 -11.15
CA ARG A 198 7.47 2.93 -12.09
C ARG A 198 6.14 2.22 -11.84
N ALA A 199 5.58 1.61 -12.89
CA ALA A 199 4.45 0.71 -12.70
C ALA A 199 4.80 -0.43 -11.71
N GLY A 200 3.85 -0.75 -10.85
CA GLY A 200 3.98 -1.65 -9.71
C GLY A 200 4.23 -0.93 -8.38
N GLU A 201 4.73 0.31 -8.39
CA GLU A 201 4.97 1.08 -7.16
C GLU A 201 3.68 1.67 -6.59
N ARG A 202 3.73 2.08 -5.31
CA ARG A 202 2.64 2.82 -4.69
C ARG A 202 2.46 4.17 -5.39
N ALA A 203 1.22 4.53 -5.71
CA ALA A 203 0.91 5.84 -6.24
C ALA A 203 1.23 6.93 -5.19
N PRO A 204 2.05 7.94 -5.52
CA PRO A 204 2.34 9.04 -4.60
C PRO A 204 1.12 9.92 -4.40
N ASP A 205 1.03 10.54 -3.22
CA ASP A 205 0.07 11.62 -3.02
C ASP A 205 0.54 12.89 -3.72
N ALA A 206 -0.40 13.78 -4.01
CA ALA A 206 -0.09 15.13 -4.46
C ALA A 206 -1.07 16.09 -3.79
N PRO A 207 -0.69 16.76 -2.68
CA PRO A 207 -1.49 17.80 -2.07
C PRO A 207 -1.48 19.07 -2.94
N GLY A 208 -2.33 20.04 -2.61
CA GLY A 208 -2.36 21.33 -3.31
C GLY A 208 -3.11 21.31 -4.64
N LEU A 209 -3.94 20.29 -4.90
CA LEU A 209 -4.75 20.24 -6.10
C LEU A 209 -5.89 21.25 -6.03
N VAL A 210 -6.09 22.00 -7.11
CA VAL A 210 -7.18 22.97 -7.24
C VAL A 210 -8.22 22.46 -8.23
N LYS A 211 -9.46 22.39 -7.78
CA LYS A 211 -10.59 21.90 -8.59
C LYS A 211 -11.03 22.94 -9.63
N VAL A 212 -11.14 22.52 -10.89
CA VAL A 212 -11.58 23.41 -11.99
C VAL A 212 -13.03 23.16 -12.41
N SER A 213 -13.58 21.98 -12.12
CA SER A 213 -14.95 21.60 -12.49
C SER A 213 -15.70 20.94 -11.32
N ALA A 214 -17.04 20.95 -11.38
CA ALA A 214 -17.85 20.21 -10.41
C ALA A 214 -17.58 18.71 -10.52
N ASP A 215 -17.46 18.03 -9.38
CA ASP A 215 -17.25 16.57 -9.30
C ASP A 215 -18.60 15.86 -9.21
N PRO A 216 -18.92 14.94 -10.13
CA PRO A 216 -20.16 14.18 -10.10
C PRO A 216 -20.23 13.16 -8.95
N LEU A 217 -19.10 12.80 -8.34
CA LEU A 217 -18.99 11.89 -7.20
C LEU A 217 -18.22 12.56 -6.04
N PRO A 218 -18.81 13.58 -5.40
CA PRO A 218 -18.14 14.34 -4.35
C PRO A 218 -17.85 13.44 -3.14
N SER A 219 -16.57 13.36 -2.78
CA SER A 219 -16.10 12.82 -1.50
C SER A 219 -16.22 13.90 -0.42
N LYS A 220 -16.36 13.49 0.85
CA LYS A 220 -16.30 14.43 2.00
C LYS A 220 -15.02 15.28 2.00
N ASN A 221 -13.96 14.79 1.36
CA ASN A 221 -12.64 15.41 1.35
C ASN A 221 -12.31 16.16 0.04
N THR A 222 -13.00 15.86 -1.07
CA THR A 222 -12.86 16.64 -2.31
C THR A 222 -13.78 17.85 -2.21
N GLY A 223 -13.35 18.87 -1.46
CA GLY A 223 -14.16 20.00 -1.03
C GLY A 223 -14.87 20.80 -2.13
N GLN A 224 -15.50 21.90 -1.71
CA GLN A 224 -16.11 22.86 -2.62
C GLN A 224 -15.07 23.41 -3.61
N VAL A 225 -15.53 23.87 -4.78
CA VAL A 225 -14.66 24.50 -5.80
C VAL A 225 -13.81 25.59 -5.15
N GLY A 226 -12.48 25.54 -5.35
CA GLY A 226 -11.52 26.48 -4.75
C GLY A 226 -10.86 26.04 -3.44
N MET A 227 -11.21 24.87 -2.88
CA MET A 227 -10.47 24.27 -1.77
C MET A 227 -9.39 23.30 -2.25
N ASN A 228 -8.22 23.36 -1.60
CA ASN A 228 -7.12 22.42 -1.86
C ASN A 228 -7.46 21.04 -1.30
N PHE A 229 -7.11 20.00 -2.05
CA PHE A 229 -7.23 18.59 -1.65
C PHE A 229 -6.06 17.78 -2.23
N SER A 230 -6.01 16.47 -2.00
CA SER A 230 -4.93 15.63 -2.53
C SER A 230 -5.43 14.47 -3.39
N LEU A 231 -4.51 13.82 -4.13
CA LEU A 231 -4.86 12.62 -4.92
C LEU A 231 -5.39 11.48 -4.04
N PHE A 232 -4.93 11.37 -2.79
CA PHE A 232 -5.45 10.36 -1.85
C PHE A 232 -6.93 10.55 -1.51
N ASP A 233 -7.47 11.76 -1.68
CA ASP A 233 -8.91 12.01 -1.55
C ASP A 233 -9.74 11.47 -2.72
N ILE A 234 -9.09 11.18 -3.86
CA ILE A 234 -9.71 10.70 -5.12
C ILE A 234 -9.67 9.17 -5.23
N PHE A 235 -8.59 8.53 -4.80
CA PHE A 235 -8.39 7.08 -4.94
C PHE A 235 -9.40 6.28 -4.10
N ARG A 236 -9.98 5.22 -4.67
CA ARG A 236 -10.95 4.35 -3.99
C ARG A 236 -10.76 2.89 -4.40
N PRO A 237 -11.11 1.93 -3.52
CA PRO A 237 -10.99 0.50 -3.80
C PRO A 237 -12.03 -0.05 -4.78
N SER A 238 -12.91 0.80 -5.32
CA SER A 238 -14.01 0.42 -6.21
C SER A 238 -13.72 0.59 -7.70
N TYR A 239 -12.71 1.38 -8.08
CA TYR A 239 -12.40 1.72 -9.47
C TYR A 239 -10.89 1.94 -9.69
N HIS A 240 -10.46 1.87 -10.95
CA HIS A 240 -9.16 2.36 -11.36
C HIS A 240 -9.22 3.88 -11.53
N THR A 241 -8.22 4.60 -11.05
CA THR A 241 -8.09 6.04 -11.32
C THR A 241 -7.10 6.26 -12.45
N VAL A 242 -7.51 6.95 -13.50
CA VAL A 242 -6.68 7.27 -14.66
C VAL A 242 -6.32 8.74 -14.60
N LEU A 243 -5.08 9.04 -14.21
CA LEU A 243 -4.52 10.38 -14.18
C LEU A 243 -3.99 10.70 -15.57
N ILE A 244 -4.51 11.76 -16.20
CA ILE A 244 -4.16 12.17 -17.56
C ILE A 244 -3.40 13.49 -17.46
N PHE A 245 -2.10 13.45 -17.70
CA PHE A 245 -1.22 14.60 -17.75
C PHE A 245 -1.03 15.00 -19.21
N ASP A 246 -1.78 16.02 -19.64
CA ASP A 246 -1.67 16.61 -20.98
C ASP A 246 -2.40 17.96 -21.00
N ASP A 247 -1.94 18.89 -21.83
CA ASP A 247 -2.58 20.17 -22.14
C ASP A 247 -3.11 20.26 -23.58
N ASN A 248 -2.88 19.22 -24.40
CA ASN A 248 -3.40 19.12 -25.75
C ASN A 248 -4.85 18.60 -25.78
N ILE A 249 -5.78 19.48 -26.17
CA ILE A 249 -7.22 19.19 -26.21
C ILE A 249 -7.56 17.96 -27.07
N GLU A 250 -7.02 17.86 -28.28
CA GLU A 250 -7.36 16.76 -29.19
C GLU A 250 -6.97 15.39 -28.62
N ARG A 251 -5.78 15.30 -28.02
CA ARG A 251 -5.31 14.07 -27.34
C ARG A 251 -6.11 13.76 -26.08
N LEU A 252 -6.48 14.77 -25.29
CA LEU A 252 -7.37 14.60 -24.13
C LEU A 252 -8.73 14.03 -24.56
N GLU A 253 -9.36 14.61 -25.58
CA GLU A 253 -10.65 14.13 -26.09
C GLU A 253 -10.55 12.73 -26.70
N GLY A 254 -9.46 12.41 -27.39
CA GLY A 254 -9.16 11.05 -27.85
C GLY A 254 -9.01 10.04 -26.71
N THR A 255 -8.29 10.42 -25.67
CA THR A 255 -8.07 9.62 -24.45
C THR A 255 -9.39 9.34 -23.74
N LEU A 256 -10.23 10.35 -23.53
CA LEU A 256 -11.54 10.20 -22.89
C LEU A 256 -12.48 9.30 -23.69
N ARG A 257 -12.46 9.38 -25.03
CA ARG A 257 -13.23 8.47 -25.89
C ARG A 257 -12.83 7.01 -25.70
N ILE A 258 -11.54 6.72 -25.53
CA ILE A 258 -11.06 5.37 -25.21
C ILE A 258 -11.57 4.92 -23.85
N LEU A 259 -11.49 5.76 -22.82
CA LEU A 259 -11.93 5.36 -21.47
C LEU A 259 -13.44 5.10 -21.40
N ARG A 260 -14.25 5.82 -22.18
CA ARG A 260 -15.71 5.65 -22.26
C ARG A 260 -16.16 4.34 -22.91
N SER A 261 -15.28 3.60 -23.58
CA SER A 261 -15.61 2.26 -24.07
C SER A 261 -15.70 1.22 -22.95
N TYR A 262 -15.23 1.56 -21.73
CA TYR A 262 -15.31 0.70 -20.56
C TYR A 262 -16.44 1.15 -19.61
N PRO A 263 -16.97 0.24 -18.76
CA PRO A 263 -18.01 0.62 -17.80
C PRO A 263 -17.54 1.75 -16.87
N SER A 264 -18.31 2.84 -16.83
CA SER A 264 -17.99 4.05 -16.04
C SER A 264 -17.87 3.80 -14.54
N ALA A 265 -18.46 2.72 -14.02
CA ALA A 265 -18.32 2.34 -12.61
C ALA A 265 -16.93 1.77 -12.26
N LEU A 266 -16.10 1.42 -13.26
CA LEU A 266 -14.81 0.74 -13.05
C LEU A 266 -13.60 1.65 -13.28
N ILE A 267 -13.79 2.80 -13.92
CA ILE A 267 -12.75 3.77 -14.24
C ILE A 267 -13.20 5.15 -13.78
N ARG A 268 -12.28 5.87 -13.12
CA ARG A 268 -12.41 7.30 -12.83
C ARG A 268 -11.30 8.06 -13.56
N SER A 269 -11.68 8.90 -14.51
CA SER A 269 -10.77 9.74 -15.29
C SER A 269 -10.51 11.08 -14.60
N VAL A 270 -9.25 11.46 -14.46
CA VAL A 270 -8.83 12.72 -13.82
C VAL A 270 -7.84 13.42 -14.73
N ILE A 271 -8.22 14.58 -15.27
CA ILE A 271 -7.32 15.44 -16.03
C ILE A 271 -6.52 16.28 -15.05
N VAL A 272 -5.19 16.19 -15.11
CA VAL A 272 -4.26 16.94 -14.26
C VAL A 272 -3.54 17.96 -15.13
N LEU A 273 -3.91 19.23 -14.96
CA LEU A 273 -3.31 20.36 -15.68
C LEU A 273 -2.11 20.90 -14.89
N PRO A 274 -1.06 21.39 -15.56
CA PRO A 274 0.10 21.96 -14.88
C PRO A 274 -0.26 23.27 -14.17
N HIS A 275 0.55 23.66 -13.18
CA HIS A 275 0.53 25.02 -12.64
C HIS A 275 0.89 26.03 -13.73
N GLY A 276 0.06 27.05 -13.96
CA GLY A 276 0.35 28.06 -14.98
C GLY A 276 -0.85 28.89 -15.44
N PRO A 277 -0.66 29.78 -16.45
CA PRO A 277 -1.74 30.60 -16.99
C PRO A 277 -2.87 29.72 -17.57
N SER A 278 -4.10 30.23 -17.49
CA SER A 278 -5.35 29.53 -17.83
C SER A 278 -5.23 28.68 -19.09
N VAL A 279 -5.17 27.36 -18.91
CA VAL A 279 -5.25 26.39 -20.01
C VAL A 279 -6.70 26.31 -20.47
N ALA A 280 -6.93 26.32 -21.78
CA ALA A 280 -8.26 26.11 -22.34
C ALA A 280 -8.76 24.70 -21.96
N LEU A 281 -9.95 24.63 -21.37
CA LEU A 281 -10.53 23.35 -20.96
C LEU A 281 -11.09 22.60 -22.18
N PRO A 282 -10.93 21.27 -22.25
CA PRO A 282 -11.53 20.47 -23.31
C PRO A 282 -13.05 20.54 -23.27
N THR A 283 -13.69 20.37 -24.43
CA THR A 283 -15.15 20.32 -24.52
C THR A 283 -15.68 19.05 -23.88
N GLU A 284 -14.98 17.93 -24.15
CA GLU A 284 -15.19 16.67 -23.43
C GLU A 284 -14.59 16.75 -22.03
N ARG A 285 -15.43 16.53 -21.01
CA ARG A 285 -14.97 16.48 -19.63
C ARG A 285 -14.67 15.05 -19.21
N GLY A 286 -13.56 14.87 -18.50
CA GLY A 286 -13.35 13.69 -17.66
C GLY A 286 -14.25 13.76 -16.41
N ASP A 287 -14.16 12.75 -15.56
CA ASP A 287 -14.93 12.72 -14.31
C ASP A 287 -14.48 13.84 -13.35
N LEU A 288 -13.21 14.24 -13.43
CA LEU A 288 -12.64 15.34 -12.67
C LEU A 288 -11.54 16.07 -13.45
N THR A 289 -11.47 17.39 -13.29
CA THR A 289 -10.36 18.21 -13.81
C THR A 289 -9.77 19.05 -12.69
N VAL A 290 -8.45 18.95 -12.54
CA VAL A 290 -7.69 19.62 -11.48
C VAL A 290 -6.48 20.35 -12.06
N ILE A 291 -6.04 21.39 -11.36
CA ILE A 291 -4.73 22.02 -11.54
C ILE A 291 -3.81 21.50 -10.44
N ASP A 292 -2.62 21.07 -10.82
CA ASP A 292 -1.53 20.73 -9.90
C ASP A 292 -0.93 22.00 -9.29
N GLY A 293 -1.64 22.59 -8.32
CA GLY A 293 -1.36 23.94 -7.82
C GLY A 293 0.04 24.11 -7.25
N ASP A 294 0.55 23.11 -6.56
CA ASP A 294 1.88 23.13 -5.92
C ASP A 294 2.93 22.31 -6.70
N GLY A 295 2.57 21.74 -7.87
CA GLY A 295 3.48 20.97 -8.73
C GLY A 295 3.81 19.54 -8.23
N HIS A 296 3.16 19.09 -7.16
CA HIS A 296 3.43 17.79 -6.54
C HIS A 296 3.01 16.61 -7.42
N ALA A 297 1.97 16.75 -8.24
CA ALA A 297 1.53 15.67 -9.11
C ALA A 297 2.52 15.45 -10.27
N TYR A 298 2.89 16.50 -11.01
CA TYR A 298 3.88 16.39 -12.08
C TYR A 298 5.24 15.89 -11.55
N GLN A 299 5.69 16.42 -10.40
CA GLN A 299 6.93 15.97 -9.77
C GLN A 299 6.86 14.52 -9.28
N GLY A 300 5.83 14.15 -8.51
CA GLY A 300 5.71 12.84 -7.88
C GLY A 300 5.53 11.71 -8.89
N TYR A 301 4.85 11.98 -10.01
CA TYR A 301 4.64 11.02 -11.08
C TYR A 301 5.75 11.04 -12.15
N ALA A 302 6.75 11.92 -11.99
CA ALA A 302 7.86 12.10 -12.91
C ALA A 302 7.38 12.33 -14.36
N VAL A 303 6.50 13.32 -14.53
CA VAL A 303 5.95 13.73 -15.82
C VAL A 303 6.46 15.12 -16.16
N ASP A 304 6.96 15.30 -17.38
CA ASP A 304 7.37 16.61 -17.90
C ASP A 304 6.17 17.36 -18.50
N ALA A 305 6.08 18.66 -18.24
CA ALA A 305 5.05 19.50 -18.84
C ALA A 305 5.16 19.51 -20.38
N GLY A 306 4.01 19.51 -21.07
CA GLY A 306 3.92 19.44 -22.53
C GLY A 306 4.09 18.03 -23.12
N THR A 307 4.28 17.00 -22.28
CA THR A 307 4.24 15.59 -22.71
C THR A 307 2.87 14.98 -22.42
N PHE A 308 2.46 13.99 -23.23
CA PHE A 308 1.31 13.16 -22.90
C PHE A 308 1.78 11.99 -22.04
N THR A 309 1.26 11.89 -20.81
CA THR A 309 1.42 10.71 -19.98
C THR A 309 0.11 10.40 -19.27
N THR A 310 -0.29 9.13 -19.31
CA THR A 310 -1.39 8.62 -18.49
C THR A 310 -0.84 7.67 -17.43
N VAL A 311 -1.20 7.90 -16.17
CA VAL A 311 -0.89 7.00 -15.06
C VAL A 311 -2.16 6.34 -14.56
N ILE A 312 -2.19 5.01 -14.56
CA ILE A 312 -3.33 4.22 -14.14
C ILE A 312 -3.05 3.69 -12.73
N VAL A 313 -3.79 4.19 -11.76
CA VAL A 313 -3.76 3.75 -10.36
C VAL A 313 -4.84 2.69 -10.14
N ARG A 314 -4.43 1.54 -9.63
CA ARG A 314 -5.30 0.41 -9.30
C ARG A 314 -6.15 0.70 -8.06
N PRO A 315 -7.23 -0.06 -7.84
CA PRO A 315 -8.07 0.10 -6.64
C PRO A 315 -7.31 -0.11 -5.32
N ASP A 316 -6.20 -0.84 -5.33
CA ASP A 316 -5.32 -1.04 -4.16
C ASP A 316 -4.26 0.06 -3.98
N GLY A 317 -4.29 1.12 -4.80
CA GLY A 317 -3.39 2.27 -4.70
C GLY A 317 -2.01 2.04 -5.31
N ALA A 318 -1.76 0.90 -5.95
CA ALA A 318 -0.56 0.68 -6.76
C ALA A 318 -0.73 1.26 -8.17
N VAL A 319 0.35 1.75 -8.77
CA VAL A 319 0.37 2.14 -10.18
C VAL A 319 0.33 0.84 -11.00
N GLY A 320 -0.74 0.63 -11.76
CA GLY A 320 -0.82 -0.48 -12.71
C GLY A 320 -0.19 -0.12 -14.05
N GLY A 321 -0.34 1.12 -14.50
CA GLY A 321 0.05 1.54 -15.84
C GLY A 321 0.77 2.88 -15.85
N VAL A 322 1.84 3.02 -16.62
CA VAL A 322 2.34 4.33 -17.09
C VAL A 322 2.47 4.31 -18.60
N ILE A 323 1.63 5.10 -19.26
CA ILE A 323 1.35 5.00 -20.69
C ILE A 323 1.71 6.33 -21.36
N THR A 324 2.49 6.29 -22.42
CA THR A 324 2.97 7.49 -23.15
C THR A 324 2.30 7.69 -24.50
N GLN A 325 1.37 6.81 -24.89
CA GLN A 325 0.54 6.94 -26.09
C GLN A 325 -0.91 6.52 -25.77
N PRO A 326 -1.95 7.27 -26.16
CA PRO A 326 -3.34 7.00 -25.77
C PRO A 326 -3.78 5.54 -26.01
N GLU A 327 -3.34 4.93 -27.10
CA GLU A 327 -3.65 3.57 -27.50
C GLU A 327 -3.18 2.52 -26.48
N GLY A 328 -2.12 2.81 -25.72
CA GLY A 328 -1.57 1.94 -24.69
C GLY A 328 -2.55 1.68 -23.53
N MET A 329 -3.54 2.55 -23.32
CA MET A 329 -4.60 2.32 -22.33
C MET A 329 -5.47 1.11 -22.71
N LYS A 330 -5.73 0.90 -24.00
CA LYS A 330 -6.49 -0.27 -24.45
C LYS A 330 -5.75 -1.56 -24.10
N ARG A 331 -4.43 -1.57 -24.28
CA ARG A 331 -3.57 -2.71 -23.90
C ARG A 331 -3.67 -3.02 -22.41
N TYR A 332 -3.62 -2.00 -21.54
CA TYR A 332 -3.78 -2.19 -20.10
C TYR A 332 -5.18 -2.71 -19.74
N PHE A 333 -6.23 -2.02 -20.15
CA PHE A 333 -7.59 -2.37 -19.74
C PHE A 333 -8.12 -3.64 -20.39
N THR A 334 -7.66 -4.04 -21.58
CA THR A 334 -7.97 -5.36 -22.14
C THR A 334 -7.35 -6.49 -21.31
N GLY A 335 -6.18 -6.25 -20.69
CA GLY A 335 -5.57 -7.20 -19.75
C GLY A 335 -6.37 -7.34 -18.46
N ILE A 336 -6.81 -6.21 -17.88
CA ILE A 336 -7.56 -6.19 -16.61
C ILE A 336 -9.03 -6.60 -16.79
N PHE A 337 -9.74 -5.98 -17.73
CA PHE A 337 -11.14 -6.22 -18.04
C PHE A 337 -11.31 -7.24 -19.18
N SER A 338 -10.55 -8.33 -19.10
CA SER A 338 -10.39 -9.34 -20.15
C SER A 338 -11.65 -10.12 -20.53
N ALA A 339 -12.75 -9.97 -19.78
CA ALA A 339 -14.04 -10.56 -20.12
C ALA A 339 -14.98 -9.60 -20.86
N ILE A 340 -14.63 -8.30 -20.94
CA ILE A 340 -15.38 -7.32 -21.74
C ILE A 340 -14.80 -7.31 -23.16
N THR A 341 -15.66 -7.50 -24.16
CA THR A 341 -15.29 -7.23 -25.54
C THR A 341 -15.35 -5.72 -25.76
N ALA A 342 -14.18 -5.08 -25.91
CA ALA A 342 -14.07 -3.63 -26.12
C ALA A 342 -14.44 -3.22 -27.55
#